data_AF-A0A523EG80-F1
#
_entry.id   AF-A0A523EG80-F1
#
_cell.length_a   1.000
_cell.length_b   1.000
_cell.length_c   1.000
_cell.angle_alpha   90.00
_cell.angle_beta   90.00
_cell.angle_gamma   90.00
#
_symmetry.space_group_name_H-M   'P 1'
#
loop_
_entity.id
_entity.type
_entity.pdbx_description
1 polymer ?
#
loop_
_entity_poly.entity_id
_entity_poly.type
_entity_poly.pdbx_seq_one_letter_code
_entity_poly.pdbx_strand_id
1 'polypeptide(L)'
;MKTLPEDRTIIERAVAEVNDSTAAFWRFFFNKTLQSAMGLCSCIALASVASVACAGDEGAAQRMGNEAVAAVKAQRLDEAIALYREVVDRYPDTAVALHARERITFLSGLSHSVVSFPFRTARDLMVETARAVQRYRYSKGRYPDNLDALMPKMLNEAPIDPWGSPLQYEKLESGYRLSCLGGDSRRGGEGIATDFVIVNGNFVSDPAHEALF
;
A
#
# COMPACT_ATOMS: atom_id res chain seq x y z
N MET A 1 25.81 6.07 -9.77
CA MET A 1 24.97 4.86 -9.94
C MET A 1 25.19 3.92 -8.74
N LYS A 2 24.66 4.33 -7.59
CA LYS A 2 24.59 3.64 -6.27
C LYS A 2 23.45 4.43 -5.61
N THR A 3 22.28 3.91 -5.27
CA THR A 3 21.95 2.79 -4.38
C THR A 3 20.48 2.38 -4.59
N LEU A 4 20.25 1.15 -5.04
CA LEU A 4 18.95 0.45 -5.01
C LEU A 4 18.99 -1.01 -4.45
N PRO A 5 20.01 -1.51 -3.71
CA PRO A 5 19.88 -2.82 -3.05
C PRO A 5 19.31 -2.77 -1.62
N GLU A 6 19.42 -1.66 -0.90
CA GLU A 6 19.19 -1.66 0.56
C GLU A 6 17.70 -1.72 0.95
N ASP A 7 16.81 -0.98 0.28
CA ASP A 7 15.39 -0.94 0.67
C ASP A 7 14.64 -2.26 0.41
N ARG A 8 15.03 -2.97 -0.65
CA ARG A 8 14.47 -4.30 -0.95
C ARG A 8 14.80 -5.30 0.16
N THR A 9 16.00 -5.22 0.73
CA THR A 9 16.40 -6.08 1.85
C THR A 9 15.65 -5.77 3.14
N ILE A 10 15.22 -4.52 3.36
CA ILE A 10 14.43 -4.14 4.54
C ILE A 10 13.03 -4.75 4.47
N ILE A 11 12.37 -4.67 3.32
CA ILE A 11 11.03 -5.24 3.12
C ILE A 11 11.08 -6.77 3.19
N GLU A 12 12.06 -7.40 2.54
CA GLU A 12 12.22 -8.87 2.57
C GLU A 12 12.53 -9.37 3.99
N ARG A 13 13.32 -8.63 4.78
CA ARG A 13 13.62 -8.95 6.18
C ARG A 13 12.40 -8.77 7.08
N ALA A 14 11.62 -7.69 6.89
CA ALA A 14 10.38 -7.46 7.63
C ALA A 14 9.33 -8.54 7.35
N VAL A 15 9.20 -8.98 6.09
CA VAL A 15 8.31 -10.08 5.71
C VAL A 15 8.77 -11.42 6.28
N ALA A 16 10.08 -11.68 6.33
CA ALA A 16 10.65 -12.88 6.92
C ALA A 16 10.46 -12.94 8.45
N GLU A 17 10.66 -11.83 9.15
CA GLU A 17 10.49 -11.73 10.61
C GLU A 17 9.04 -11.93 11.05
N VAL A 18 8.09 -11.41 10.26
CA VAL A 18 6.65 -11.68 10.45
C VAL A 18 6.34 -13.17 10.24
N ASN A 19 6.92 -13.82 9.21
CA ASN A 19 6.72 -15.26 9.00
C ASN A 19 7.32 -16.12 10.13
N ASP A 20 8.49 -15.78 10.66
CA ASP A 20 9.14 -16.57 11.71
C ASP A 20 8.42 -16.41 13.07
N SER A 21 7.92 -15.21 13.35
CA SER A 21 7.06 -14.94 14.52
C SER A 21 5.77 -15.79 14.49
N THR A 22 5.17 -15.99 13.31
CA THR A 22 3.99 -16.86 13.18
C THR A 22 4.32 -18.33 13.51
N ALA A 23 5.48 -18.85 13.09
CA ALA A 23 5.87 -20.23 13.36
C ALA A 23 6.19 -20.47 14.85
N ALA A 24 6.83 -19.50 15.52
CA ALA A 24 7.15 -19.58 16.95
C ALA A 24 5.89 -19.51 17.82
N PHE A 25 4.93 -18.65 17.47
CA PHE A 25 3.65 -18.51 18.16
C PHE A 25 2.82 -19.80 18.10
N TRP A 26 2.74 -20.44 16.93
CA TRP A 26 2.05 -21.72 16.78
C TRP A 26 2.71 -22.86 17.57
N ARG A 27 4.06 -22.92 17.62
CA ARG A 27 4.79 -23.92 18.42
C ARG A 27 4.55 -23.76 19.93
N PHE A 28 4.51 -22.53 20.43
CA PHE A 28 4.26 -22.25 21.84
C PHE A 28 2.82 -22.64 22.24
N PHE A 29 1.84 -22.31 21.41
CA PHE A 29 0.44 -22.63 21.68
C PHE A 29 0.15 -24.14 21.59
N PHE A 30 0.65 -24.85 20.57
CA PHE A 30 0.41 -26.30 20.44
C PHE A 30 1.07 -27.14 21.55
N ASN A 31 2.24 -26.74 22.06
CA ASN A 31 2.93 -27.51 23.10
C ASN A 31 2.28 -27.37 24.49
N LYS A 32 1.58 -26.25 24.74
CA LYS A 32 0.89 -26.01 26.02
C LYS A 32 -0.44 -26.76 26.11
N THR A 33 -1.13 -27.01 25.01
CA THR A 33 -2.41 -27.74 24.98
C THR A 33 -2.25 -29.26 25.11
N LEU A 34 -1.11 -29.83 24.71
CA LEU A 34 -0.84 -31.27 24.80
C LEU A 34 -0.34 -31.71 26.19
N GLN A 35 0.28 -30.83 26.98
CA GLN A 35 0.73 -31.17 28.34
C GLN A 35 -0.40 -31.16 29.40
N SER A 36 -1.54 -30.54 29.12
CA SER A 36 -2.67 -30.47 30.08
C SER A 36 -3.69 -31.61 29.92
N ALA A 37 -3.55 -32.48 28.92
CA ALA A 37 -4.54 -33.52 28.59
C ALA A 37 -4.26 -34.92 29.19
N MET A 38 -3.15 -35.11 29.93
CA MET A 38 -2.77 -36.43 30.51
C MET A 38 -2.77 -36.48 32.05
N GLY A 39 -3.52 -35.63 32.72
CA GLY A 39 -3.62 -35.69 34.18
C GLY A 39 -4.91 -35.08 34.70
N LEU A 40 -5.98 -35.87 34.72
CA LEU A 40 -7.02 -35.95 35.77
C LEU A 40 -8.30 -36.54 35.18
N CYS A 41 -8.33 -37.87 35.19
CA CYS A 41 -9.54 -38.65 35.22
C CYS A 41 -10.15 -38.48 36.62
N SER A 42 -11.35 -37.90 36.70
CA SER A 42 -12.45 -38.21 37.63
C SER A 42 -13.22 -36.95 38.06
N CYS A 43 -14.54 -37.01 37.91
CA CYS A 43 -15.56 -36.09 38.42
C CYS A 43 -15.63 -34.69 37.79
N ILE A 44 -16.53 -34.51 36.81
CA ILE A 44 -17.70 -33.62 36.87
C ILE A 44 -18.57 -33.95 35.64
N ALA A 45 -19.70 -34.59 35.89
CA ALA A 45 -20.83 -34.59 34.96
C ALA A 45 -21.65 -33.31 35.21
N LEU A 46 -22.21 -32.75 34.13
CA LEU A 46 -23.09 -31.56 34.03
C LEU A 46 -22.42 -30.20 33.76
N ALA A 47 -21.82 -30.05 32.57
CA ALA A 47 -21.85 -28.81 31.78
C ALA A 47 -21.20 -29.04 30.38
N SER A 48 -21.83 -29.81 29.50
CA SER A 48 -21.22 -30.17 28.20
C SER A 48 -22.16 -30.06 27.01
N VAL A 49 -22.96 -28.99 26.96
CA VAL A 49 -23.73 -28.66 25.74
C VAL A 49 -23.20 -27.41 25.01
N ALA A 50 -22.27 -26.64 25.59
CA ALA A 50 -21.71 -25.45 24.93
C ALA A 50 -20.38 -25.68 24.17
N SER A 51 -19.64 -26.77 24.44
CA SER A 51 -18.28 -26.95 23.92
C SER A 51 -18.20 -27.49 22.48
N VAL A 52 -19.26 -28.11 21.96
CA VAL A 52 -19.28 -28.66 20.58
C VAL A 52 -19.43 -27.55 19.54
N ALA A 53 -20.18 -26.50 19.83
CA ALA A 53 -20.34 -25.34 18.93
C ALA A 53 -19.03 -24.56 18.79
N CYS A 54 -18.36 -24.24 19.90
CA CYS A 54 -17.09 -23.50 19.89
C CYS A 54 -15.96 -24.25 19.15
N ALA A 55 -15.90 -25.58 19.24
CA ALA A 55 -14.89 -26.36 18.49
C ALA A 55 -15.13 -26.35 16.97
N GLY A 56 -16.40 -26.28 16.54
CA GLY A 56 -16.76 -26.17 15.13
C GLY A 56 -16.45 -24.80 14.54
N ASP A 57 -16.83 -23.75 15.27
CA ASP A 57 -16.62 -22.35 14.85
C ASP A 57 -15.14 -21.98 14.81
N GLU A 58 -14.35 -22.39 15.81
CA GLU A 58 -12.90 -22.15 15.82
C GLU A 58 -12.22 -22.84 14.62
N GLY A 59 -12.60 -24.09 14.32
CA GLY A 59 -12.07 -24.81 13.16
C GLY A 59 -12.46 -24.19 11.82
N ALA A 60 -13.69 -23.65 11.71
CA ALA A 60 -14.15 -22.95 10.51
C ALA A 60 -13.45 -21.60 10.34
N ALA A 61 -13.35 -20.82 11.41
CA ALA A 61 -12.61 -19.56 11.45
C ALA A 61 -11.14 -19.78 11.07
N GLN A 62 -10.50 -20.84 11.57
CA GLN A 62 -9.11 -21.16 11.25
C GLN A 62 -8.89 -21.42 9.76
N ARG A 63 -9.78 -22.15 9.08
CA ARG A 63 -9.64 -22.42 7.64
C ARG A 63 -9.69 -21.12 6.83
N MET A 64 -10.64 -20.25 7.15
CA MET A 64 -10.78 -18.94 6.48
C MET A 64 -9.62 -18.00 6.83
N GLY A 65 -9.14 -18.02 8.07
CA GLY A 65 -7.93 -17.29 8.49
C GLY A 65 -6.69 -17.77 7.72
N ASN A 66 -6.53 -19.07 7.49
CA ASN A 66 -5.42 -19.61 6.69
C ASN A 66 -5.49 -19.15 5.23
N GLU A 67 -6.69 -19.04 4.66
CA GLU A 67 -6.89 -18.47 3.32
C GLU A 67 -6.47 -17.00 3.27
N ALA A 68 -6.86 -16.20 4.29
CA ALA A 68 -6.41 -14.82 4.42
C ALA A 68 -4.87 -14.72 4.51
N VAL A 69 -4.21 -15.62 5.25
CA VAL A 69 -2.74 -15.70 5.30
C VAL A 69 -2.15 -16.03 3.93
N ALA A 70 -2.77 -16.93 3.15
CA ALA A 70 -2.33 -17.23 1.80
C ALA A 70 -2.45 -16.02 0.86
N ALA A 71 -3.53 -15.24 0.98
CA ALA A 71 -3.69 -13.99 0.24
C ALA A 71 -2.60 -12.96 0.60
N VAL A 72 -2.22 -12.82 1.88
CA VAL A 72 -1.09 -11.97 2.30
C VAL A 72 0.22 -12.42 1.67
N LYS A 73 0.51 -13.74 1.68
CA LYS A 73 1.73 -14.29 1.07
C LYS A 73 1.78 -14.02 -0.44
N ALA A 74 0.61 -13.96 -1.09
CA ALA A 74 0.45 -13.59 -2.49
C ALA A 74 0.41 -12.07 -2.73
N GLN A 75 0.66 -11.23 -1.71
CA GLN A 75 0.59 -9.76 -1.77
C GLN A 75 -0.78 -9.19 -2.18
N ARG A 76 -1.85 -9.98 -2.09
CA ARG A 76 -3.23 -9.56 -2.34
C ARG A 76 -3.83 -8.99 -1.07
N LEU A 77 -3.37 -7.80 -0.67
CA LEU A 77 -3.67 -7.21 0.63
C LEU A 77 -5.17 -6.91 0.82
N ASP A 78 -5.84 -6.40 -0.20
CA ASP A 78 -7.27 -6.04 -0.09
C ASP A 78 -8.15 -7.28 0.07
N GLU A 79 -7.83 -8.36 -0.65
CA GLU A 79 -8.47 -9.66 -0.49
C GLU A 79 -8.22 -10.26 0.89
N ALA A 80 -6.98 -10.19 1.39
CA ALA A 80 -6.66 -10.64 2.73
C ALA A 80 -7.45 -9.86 3.80
N ILE A 81 -7.57 -8.54 3.66
CA ILE A 81 -8.37 -7.70 4.57
C ILE A 81 -9.85 -8.10 4.50
N ALA A 82 -10.40 -8.36 3.31
CA ALA A 82 -11.78 -8.79 3.13
C ALA A 82 -12.03 -10.14 3.83
N LEU A 83 -11.16 -11.13 3.63
CA LEU A 83 -11.25 -12.43 4.30
C LEU A 83 -11.16 -12.31 5.82
N TYR A 84 -10.24 -11.48 6.36
CA TYR A 84 -10.18 -11.25 7.80
C TYR A 84 -11.43 -10.56 8.35
N ARG A 85 -12.02 -9.60 7.63
CA ARG A 85 -13.30 -8.99 8.02
C ARG A 85 -14.41 -10.03 8.08
N GLU A 86 -14.47 -10.92 7.10
CA GLU A 86 -15.43 -12.02 7.06
C GLU A 86 -15.27 -12.98 8.24
N VAL A 87 -14.03 -13.27 8.66
CA VAL A 87 -13.77 -14.04 9.89
C VAL A 87 -14.33 -13.33 11.12
N VAL A 88 -14.10 -12.02 11.26
CA VAL A 88 -14.58 -11.23 12.40
C VAL A 88 -16.10 -11.17 12.44
N ASP A 89 -16.75 -11.04 11.28
CA ASP A 89 -18.21 -10.91 11.18
C ASP A 89 -18.91 -12.24 11.45
N ARG A 90 -18.38 -13.36 10.92
CA ARG A 90 -19.01 -14.68 11.07
C ARG A 90 -18.66 -15.39 12.36
N TYR A 91 -17.46 -15.17 12.89
CA TYR A 91 -16.94 -15.91 14.06
C TYR A 91 -16.37 -14.96 15.13
N PRO A 92 -17.15 -13.96 15.60
CA PRO A 92 -16.63 -12.82 16.38
C PRO A 92 -15.96 -13.18 17.70
N ASP A 93 -16.28 -14.35 18.26
CA ASP A 93 -15.83 -14.82 19.58
C ASP A 93 -14.68 -15.85 19.49
N THR A 94 -14.12 -16.07 18.30
CA THR A 94 -12.98 -16.99 18.10
C THR A 94 -11.63 -16.31 18.35
N ALA A 95 -10.60 -17.09 18.71
CA ALA A 95 -9.25 -16.54 18.84
C ALA A 95 -8.73 -16.03 17.49
N VAL A 96 -9.13 -16.68 16.40
CA VAL A 96 -8.84 -16.25 15.03
C VAL A 96 -9.43 -14.87 14.74
N ALA A 97 -10.66 -14.57 15.17
CA ALA A 97 -11.26 -13.25 14.98
C ALA A 97 -10.53 -12.14 15.77
N LEU A 98 -10.04 -12.42 16.97
CA LEU A 98 -9.20 -11.45 17.69
C LEU A 98 -7.94 -11.11 16.90
N HIS A 99 -7.23 -12.14 16.41
CA HIS A 99 -6.05 -11.93 15.57
C HIS A 99 -6.41 -11.20 14.26
N ALA A 100 -7.53 -11.56 13.63
CA ALA A 100 -8.01 -10.93 12.41
C ALA A 100 -8.22 -9.41 12.57
N ARG A 101 -8.74 -8.93 13.72
CA ARG A 101 -8.90 -7.49 14.00
C ARG A 101 -7.55 -6.75 14.01
N GLU A 102 -6.53 -7.32 14.62
CA GLU A 102 -5.16 -6.77 14.62
C GLU A 102 -4.60 -6.73 13.19
N ARG A 103 -4.77 -7.85 12.45
CA ARG A 103 -4.31 -7.98 11.07
C ARG A 103 -4.98 -6.97 10.14
N ILE A 104 -6.29 -6.75 10.25
CA ILE A 104 -7.01 -5.75 9.45
C ILE A 104 -6.40 -4.37 9.64
N THR A 105 -6.12 -3.97 10.89
CA THR A 105 -5.54 -2.65 11.19
C THR A 105 -4.18 -2.49 10.53
N PHE A 106 -3.28 -3.46 10.72
CA PHE A 106 -1.95 -3.43 10.14
C PHE A 106 -1.97 -3.45 8.61
N LEU A 107 -2.71 -4.40 8.02
CA LEU A 107 -2.77 -4.58 6.57
C LEU A 107 -3.46 -3.41 5.87
N SER A 108 -4.45 -2.76 6.50
CA SER A 108 -5.08 -1.56 5.95
C SER A 108 -4.08 -0.40 5.86
N GLY A 109 -3.27 -0.20 6.90
CA GLY A 109 -2.20 0.80 6.87
C GLY A 109 -1.16 0.51 5.80
N LEU A 110 -0.79 -0.78 5.63
CA LEU A 110 0.16 -1.19 4.60
C LEU A 110 -0.41 -1.04 3.18
N SER A 111 -1.63 -1.50 2.93
CA SER A 111 -2.31 -1.36 1.62
C SER A 111 -2.42 0.12 1.24
N HIS A 112 -2.85 0.97 2.17
CA HIS A 112 -2.89 2.41 1.95
C HIS A 112 -1.51 3.01 1.63
N SER A 113 -0.45 2.53 2.29
CA SER A 113 0.92 3.02 2.06
C SER A 113 1.46 2.59 0.70
N VAL A 114 1.20 1.35 0.27
CA VAL A 114 1.58 0.84 -1.05
C VAL A 114 0.90 1.63 -2.16
N VAL A 115 -0.39 1.92 -1.99
CA VAL A 115 -1.15 2.76 -2.94
C VAL A 115 -0.65 4.20 -2.91
N SER A 116 -0.36 4.75 -1.73
CA SER A 116 0.00 6.17 -1.55
C SER A 116 1.42 6.53 -2.01
N PHE A 117 2.35 5.56 -1.99
CA PHE A 117 3.77 5.80 -2.26
C PHE A 117 4.03 6.38 -3.67
N PRO A 118 3.53 5.78 -4.76
CA PRO A 118 3.65 6.35 -6.11
C PRO A 118 3.15 7.79 -6.20
N PHE A 119 2.02 8.13 -5.56
CA PHE A 119 1.50 9.51 -5.62
C PHE A 119 2.42 10.52 -4.93
N ARG A 120 3.05 10.16 -3.81
CA ARG A 120 4.00 11.04 -3.11
C ARG A 120 5.24 11.25 -3.96
N THR A 121 5.81 10.17 -4.50
CA THR A 121 6.98 10.24 -5.38
C THR A 121 6.68 11.06 -6.64
N ALA A 122 5.51 10.90 -7.26
CA ALA A 122 5.10 11.69 -8.41
C ALA A 122 5.03 13.19 -8.07
N ARG A 123 4.40 13.56 -6.94
CA ARG A 123 4.32 14.95 -6.50
C ARG A 123 5.69 15.56 -6.22
N ASP A 124 6.58 14.84 -5.56
CA ASP A 124 7.93 15.31 -5.26
C ASP A 124 8.73 15.57 -6.55
N LEU A 125 8.68 14.62 -7.50
CA LEU A 125 9.29 14.75 -8.82
C LEU A 125 8.74 15.97 -9.59
N MET A 126 7.42 16.17 -9.56
CA MET A 126 6.79 17.32 -10.21
C MET A 126 7.22 18.65 -9.59
N VAL A 127 7.30 18.73 -8.26
CA VAL A 127 7.78 19.94 -7.55
C VAL A 127 9.24 20.22 -7.88
N GLU A 128 10.09 19.19 -7.93
CA GLU A 128 11.49 19.33 -8.32
C GLU A 128 11.62 19.87 -9.75
N THR A 129 10.88 19.27 -10.69
CA THR A 129 10.87 19.67 -12.10
C THR A 129 10.35 21.09 -12.27
N ALA A 130 9.26 21.45 -11.58
CA ALA A 130 8.70 22.80 -11.57
C ALA A 130 9.72 23.84 -11.06
N ARG A 131 10.46 23.52 -9.99
CA ARG A 131 11.55 24.38 -9.49
C ARG A 131 12.67 24.53 -10.52
N ALA A 132 13.03 23.46 -11.23
CA ALA A 132 14.02 23.52 -12.31
C ALA A 132 13.55 24.44 -13.46
N VAL A 133 12.29 24.33 -13.89
CA VAL A 133 11.68 25.24 -14.89
C VAL A 133 11.75 26.70 -14.44
N GLN A 134 11.46 26.99 -13.18
CA GLN A 134 11.54 28.36 -12.65
C GLN A 134 12.98 28.89 -12.59
N ARG A 135 13.95 28.05 -12.19
CA ARG A 135 15.37 28.40 -12.26
C ARG A 135 15.81 28.70 -13.70
N TYR A 136 15.34 27.92 -14.67
CA TYR A 136 15.60 28.16 -16.08
C TYR A 136 15.09 29.53 -16.49
N ARG A 137 13.81 29.83 -16.20
CA ARG A 137 13.21 31.13 -16.47
C ARG A 137 14.01 32.27 -15.86
N TYR A 138 14.39 32.16 -14.58
CA TYR A 138 15.18 33.19 -13.92
C TYR A 138 16.52 33.45 -14.62
N SER A 139 17.20 32.39 -15.05
CA SER A 139 18.52 32.50 -15.69
C SER A 139 18.49 32.91 -17.17
N LYS A 140 17.42 32.61 -17.90
CA LYS A 140 17.31 32.82 -19.36
C LYS A 140 16.31 33.90 -19.76
N GLY A 141 15.52 34.41 -18.81
CA GLY A 141 14.44 35.37 -19.05
C GLY A 141 13.20 34.78 -19.73
N ARG A 142 13.19 33.48 -20.04
CA ARG A 142 12.08 32.78 -20.73
C ARG A 142 11.92 31.36 -20.22
N TYR A 143 10.71 30.81 -20.33
CA TYR A 143 10.46 29.39 -20.08
C TYR A 143 11.13 28.50 -21.14
N PRO A 144 11.58 27.29 -20.75
CA PRO A 144 12.19 26.35 -21.68
C PRO A 144 11.18 25.86 -22.72
N ASP A 145 11.64 25.49 -23.89
CA ASP A 145 10.76 25.00 -24.97
C ASP A 145 10.36 23.53 -24.73
N ASN A 146 11.19 22.77 -24.01
CA ASN A 146 10.95 21.41 -23.55
C ASN A 146 11.80 21.11 -22.28
N LEU A 147 11.57 19.97 -21.63
CA LEU A 147 12.29 19.58 -20.40
C LEU A 147 13.77 19.26 -20.65
N ASP A 148 14.18 18.92 -21.87
CA ASP A 148 15.58 18.62 -22.19
C ASP A 148 16.49 19.83 -21.96
N ALA A 149 15.96 21.05 -22.13
CA ALA A 149 16.68 22.29 -21.86
C ALA A 149 17.08 22.45 -20.37
N LEU A 150 16.51 21.66 -19.47
CA LEU A 150 16.85 21.63 -18.04
C LEU A 150 18.08 20.75 -17.75
N MET A 151 18.45 19.86 -18.67
CA MET A 151 19.54 18.91 -18.49
C MET A 151 20.90 19.41 -19.03
N PRO A 152 22.02 18.93 -18.49
CA PRO A 152 22.14 18.24 -17.19
C PRO A 152 22.19 19.23 -16.01
N LYS A 153 22.09 20.55 -16.28
CA LYS A 153 22.46 21.59 -15.31
C LYS A 153 21.46 21.75 -14.16
N MET A 154 20.17 21.54 -14.41
CA MET A 154 19.09 21.74 -13.45
C MET A 154 18.38 20.45 -13.05
N LEU A 155 18.42 19.45 -13.93
CA LEU A 155 18.01 18.07 -13.71
C LEU A 155 19.11 17.15 -14.26
N ASN A 156 19.38 16.04 -13.57
CA ASN A 156 20.40 15.08 -14.00
C ASN A 156 19.93 14.22 -15.16
N GLU A 157 18.62 13.91 -15.20
CA GLU A 157 17.97 13.04 -16.19
C GLU A 157 16.55 13.51 -16.47
N ALA A 158 15.94 12.94 -17.51
CA ALA A 158 14.56 13.23 -17.85
C ALA A 158 13.63 12.74 -16.72
N PRO A 159 12.67 13.56 -16.26
CA PRO A 159 11.82 13.18 -15.14
C PRO A 159 10.78 12.13 -15.59
N ILE A 160 10.95 10.90 -15.11
CA ILE A 160 10.04 9.77 -15.30
C ILE A 160 9.24 9.57 -14.02
N ASP A 161 7.91 9.52 -14.13
CA ASP A 161 7.02 9.30 -13.00
C ASP A 161 7.08 7.85 -12.47
N PRO A 162 6.49 7.58 -11.29
CA PRO A 162 6.55 6.25 -10.66
C PRO A 162 5.85 5.14 -11.44
N TRP A 163 5.05 5.48 -12.44
CA TRP A 163 4.38 4.54 -13.33
C TRP A 163 5.17 4.32 -14.62
N GLY A 164 6.34 4.93 -14.76
CA GLY A 164 7.27 4.75 -15.87
C GLY A 164 7.04 5.71 -17.04
N SER A 165 6.17 6.71 -16.90
CA SER A 165 5.88 7.67 -17.95
C SER A 165 6.67 8.97 -17.79
N PRO A 166 7.15 9.60 -18.87
CA PRO A 166 7.76 10.90 -18.77
C PRO A 166 6.72 11.97 -18.39
N LEU A 167 7.13 12.96 -17.58
CA LEU A 167 6.28 14.11 -17.31
C LEU A 167 5.96 14.88 -18.60
N GLN A 168 4.70 15.29 -18.76
CA GLN A 168 4.28 16.12 -19.89
C GLN A 168 4.50 17.59 -19.58
N TYR A 169 5.24 18.27 -20.44
CA TYR A 169 5.49 19.70 -20.33
C TYR A 169 4.89 20.44 -21.52
N GLU A 170 4.15 21.50 -21.23
CA GLU A 170 3.59 22.40 -22.22
C GLU A 170 3.98 23.83 -21.84
N LYS A 171 4.68 24.50 -22.76
CA LYS A 171 4.96 25.93 -22.64
C LYS A 171 3.71 26.69 -23.06
N LEU A 172 3.21 27.56 -22.17
CA LEU A 172 2.06 28.42 -22.42
C LEU A 172 2.54 29.81 -22.83
N GLU A 173 1.64 30.63 -23.39
CA GLU A 173 1.94 32.02 -23.72
C GLU A 173 2.47 32.80 -22.51
N SER A 174 1.81 32.61 -21.35
CA SER A 174 2.18 33.23 -20.07
C SER A 174 2.44 32.17 -19.00
N GLY A 175 3.35 31.23 -19.26
CA GLY A 175 3.64 30.21 -18.26
C GLY A 175 4.12 28.87 -18.77
N TYR A 176 3.81 27.86 -17.97
CA TYR A 176 3.91 26.46 -18.34
C TYR A 176 2.88 25.62 -17.57
N ARG A 177 2.59 24.46 -18.15
CA ARG A 177 1.88 23.35 -17.53
C ARG A 177 2.82 22.14 -17.46
N LEU A 178 2.84 21.49 -16.32
CA LEU A 178 3.53 20.22 -16.10
C LEU A 178 2.50 19.21 -15.61
N SER A 179 2.41 18.04 -16.26
CA SER A 179 1.39 17.03 -15.97
C SER A 179 2.02 15.65 -15.77
N CYS A 180 1.51 14.91 -14.80
CA CYS A 180 1.70 13.47 -14.63
C CYS A 180 0.32 12.81 -14.81
N LEU A 181 0.24 11.80 -15.67
CA LEU A 181 -1.01 11.18 -16.13
C LEU A 181 -1.41 9.93 -15.31
N GLY A 182 -0.86 9.77 -14.11
CA GLY A 182 -1.10 8.60 -13.28
C GLY A 182 -0.71 7.27 -13.92
N GLY A 183 -1.29 6.19 -13.39
CA GLY A 183 -0.92 4.82 -13.73
C GLY A 183 -1.47 4.27 -15.04
N ASP A 184 -2.38 4.97 -15.71
CA ASP A 184 -2.90 4.55 -17.02
C ASP A 184 -2.36 5.39 -18.19
N SER A 185 -1.58 6.43 -17.88
CA SER A 185 -0.93 7.33 -18.85
C SER A 185 -1.93 8.02 -19.78
N ARG A 186 -3.15 8.28 -19.29
CA ARG A 186 -4.20 8.99 -20.03
C ARG A 186 -4.64 10.21 -19.23
N ARG A 187 -5.31 11.16 -19.90
CA ARG A 187 -5.86 12.32 -19.20
C ARG A 187 -7.13 11.94 -18.44
N GLY A 188 -7.24 12.47 -17.25
CA GLY A 188 -8.32 12.16 -16.32
C GLY A 188 -8.21 10.74 -15.77
N GLY A 189 -9.13 10.40 -14.87
CA GLY A 189 -9.10 9.12 -14.16
C GLY A 189 -9.22 9.33 -12.66
N GLU A 190 -9.39 8.23 -11.94
CA GLU A 190 -9.54 8.22 -10.49
C GLU A 190 -8.60 7.19 -9.86
N GLY A 191 -8.35 7.33 -8.55
CA GLY A 191 -7.43 6.45 -7.83
C GLY A 191 -6.03 6.49 -8.46
N ILE A 192 -5.49 5.33 -8.83
CA ILE A 192 -4.14 5.23 -9.41
C ILE A 192 -3.98 5.93 -10.77
N ALA A 193 -5.07 6.15 -11.50
CA ALA A 193 -5.10 6.88 -12.77
C ALA A 193 -5.34 8.39 -12.59
N THR A 194 -5.31 8.91 -11.36
CA THR A 194 -5.54 10.35 -11.13
C THR A 194 -4.36 11.18 -11.64
N ASP A 195 -4.68 12.19 -12.44
CA ASP A 195 -3.71 13.16 -12.93
C ASP A 195 -3.22 14.12 -11.84
N PHE A 196 -1.95 14.54 -11.95
CA PHE A 196 -1.43 15.70 -11.23
C PHE A 196 -1.01 16.76 -12.23
N VAL A 197 -1.45 18.00 -11.98
CA VAL A 197 -1.13 19.13 -12.84
C VAL A 197 -0.53 20.26 -12.00
N ILE A 198 0.62 20.77 -12.44
CA ILE A 198 1.19 22.02 -11.96
C ILE A 198 1.08 23.06 -13.08
N VAL A 199 0.47 24.21 -12.76
CA VAL A 199 0.48 25.39 -13.63
C VAL A 199 1.24 26.50 -12.92
N ASN A 200 2.28 27.01 -13.58
CA ASN A 200 3.11 28.11 -13.06
C ASN A 200 3.68 27.89 -11.66
N GLY A 201 3.92 26.62 -11.28
CA GLY A 201 4.47 26.24 -9.98
C GLY A 201 3.44 25.91 -8.90
N ASN A 202 2.14 26.00 -9.18
CA ASN A 202 1.08 25.64 -8.27
C ASN A 202 0.35 24.37 -8.74
N PHE A 203 0.06 23.45 -7.82
CA PHE A 203 -0.85 22.35 -8.12
C PHE A 203 -2.25 22.89 -8.39
N VAL A 204 -2.88 22.39 -9.44
CA VAL A 204 -4.27 22.68 -9.78
C VAL A 204 -5.04 21.38 -9.86
N SER A 205 -6.31 21.39 -9.45
CA SER A 205 -7.26 20.36 -9.87
C SER A 205 -7.37 20.41 -11.39
N ASP A 206 -7.37 19.26 -12.06
CA ASP A 206 -7.48 19.23 -13.52
C ASP A 206 -8.76 19.96 -13.96
N PRO A 207 -8.69 21.03 -14.79
CA PRO A 207 -9.86 21.73 -15.28
C PRO A 207 -10.81 20.86 -16.12
N ALA A 208 -10.40 19.66 -16.57
CA ALA A 208 -11.36 18.71 -17.16
C ALA A 208 -12.49 18.31 -16.19
N HIS A 209 -12.28 18.46 -14.88
CA HIS A 209 -13.33 18.29 -13.87
C HIS A 209 -14.25 19.51 -13.71
N GLU A 210 -13.84 20.70 -14.17
CA GLU A 210 -14.63 21.95 -14.11
C GLU A 210 -15.56 22.11 -15.32
N ALA A 211 -15.38 21.36 -16.41
CA ALA A 211 -16.24 21.41 -17.59
C ALA A 211 -17.50 20.52 -17.51
N LEU A 212 -17.79 19.93 -16.35
CA LEU A 212 -18.92 18.99 -16.13
C LEU A 212 -19.92 19.44 -15.05
N PHE A 213 -19.92 20.70 -14.64
CA PHE A 213 -20.94 21.26 -13.74
C PHE A 213 -21.52 22.58 -14.25
#